data_AF-A0A929Z7L8-F1
#
_entry.id   AF-A0A929Z7L8-F1
#
_cell.length_a   1.000
_cell.length_b   1.000
_cell.length_c   1.000
_cell.angle_alpha   90.00
_cell.angle_beta   90.00
_cell.angle_gamma   90.00
#
_symmetry.space_group_name_H-M   'P 1'
#
loop_
_entity.id
_entity.type
_entity.pdbx_description
1 polymer ?
#
loop_
_entity_poly.entity_id
_entity_poly.type
_entity_poly.pdbx_seq_one_letter_code
_entity_poly.pdbx_strand_id
1 'polypeptide(L)' 'GARFVLRGIRSVKDFEYERDIAGINHRLSDVETVLLFTEPHYADISSTVVRELLSFGKDVSAFLPAIPNNIPKT' A
#
# COMPACT_ATOMS: atom_id res chain seq x y z
N GLY A 1 -8.14 9.15 -20.02
CA GLY A 1 -8.17 8.56 -18.66
C GLY A 1 -6.86 7.83 -18.40
N ALA A 2 -6.65 7.35 -17.17
CA ALA A 2 -5.50 6.51 -16.84
C ALA A 2 -5.60 5.14 -17.54
N ARG A 3 -4.45 4.57 -17.94
CA ARG A 3 -4.36 3.25 -18.61
C ARG A 3 -3.76 2.16 -17.73
N PHE A 4 -3.15 2.55 -16.61
CA PHE A 4 -2.40 1.66 -15.74
C PHE A 4 -2.77 1.88 -14.28
N VAL A 5 -2.72 0.80 -13.50
CA VAL A 5 -2.78 0.81 -12.04
C VAL A 5 -1.49 0.21 -11.50
N LEU A 6 -0.83 0.93 -10.59
CA LEU A 6 0.38 0.44 -9.92
C LEU A 6 0.00 -0.05 -8.52
N ARG A 7 0.42 -1.27 -8.17
CA ARG A 7 0.16 -1.86 -6.84
C ARG A 7 1.44 -2.43 -6.25
N GLY A 8 1.66 -2.19 -4.97
CA GLY A 8 2.69 -2.87 -4.19
C GLY A 8 2.14 -4.15 -3.59
N ILE A 9 2.91 -5.23 -3.65
CA ILE A 9 2.60 -6.52 -3.00
C ILE A 9 3.71 -6.87 -2.00
N ARG A 10 3.34 -7.45 -0.86
CA ARG A 10 4.29 -7.79 0.22
C ARG A 10 4.44 -9.30 0.42
N SER A 11 3.55 -10.09 -0.15
CA SER A 11 3.53 -11.54 0.00
C SER A 11 2.88 -12.24 -1.20
N VAL A 12 3.02 -13.57 -1.25
CA VAL A 12 2.32 -14.41 -2.24
C VAL A 12 0.80 -14.25 -2.14
N LYS A 13 0.27 -14.07 -0.92
CA LYS A 13 -1.17 -13.86 -0.70
C LYS A 13 -1.65 -12.54 -1.30
N ASP A 14 -0.87 -11.47 -1.14
CA ASP A 14 -1.19 -10.17 -1.77
C ASP A 14 -1.19 -10.31 -3.30
N PHE A 15 -0.24 -11.06 -3.86
CA PHE A 15 -0.16 -11.32 -5.31
C PHE A 15 -1.41 -12.01 -5.86
N GLU A 16 -1.86 -13.10 -5.22
CA GLU A 16 -3.04 -13.84 -5.68
C GLU A 16 -4.29 -12.95 -5.71
N TYR A 17 -4.49 -12.15 -4.66
CA TYR A 17 -5.60 -11.22 -4.55
C TYR A 17 -5.55 -10.11 -5.63
N GLU A 18 -4.40 -9.46 -5.79
CA GLU A 18 -4.24 -8.36 -6.76
C GLU A 18 -4.29 -8.87 -8.21
N ARG A 19 -3.80 -10.09 -8.49
CA ARG A 19 -3.90 -10.72 -9.82
C ARG A 19 -5.36 -10.90 -10.24
N ASP A 20 -6.21 -11.35 -9.32
CA ASP A 20 -7.63 -11.59 -9.63
C ASP A 20 -8.35 -10.26 -9.93
N ILE A 21 -8.04 -9.20 -9.17
CA ILE A 21 -8.55 -7.84 -9.43
C ILE A 21 -8.03 -7.28 -10.75
N ALA A 22 -6.75 -7.45 -11.04
CA ALA A 22 -6.14 -7.01 -12.30
C ALA A 22 -6.87 -7.62 -13.50
N GLY A 23 -7.18 -8.92 -13.46
CA GLY A 23 -7.93 -9.59 -14.52
C GLY A 23 -9.35 -9.04 -14.70
N ILE A 24 -10.03 -8.66 -13.60
CA ILE A 24 -11.35 -8.02 -13.67
C ILE A 24 -11.25 -6.63 -14.29
N ASN A 25 -10.29 -5.80 -13.84
CA ASN A 25 -10.09 -4.44 -14.34
C ASN A 25 -9.75 -4.41 -15.82
N HIS A 26 -8.89 -5.33 -16.27
CA HIS A 26 -8.56 -5.47 -17.68
C HIS A 26 -9.81 -5.83 -18.51
N ARG A 27 -10.62 -6.81 -18.07
CA ARG A 27 -11.86 -7.19 -18.76
C ARG A 27 -12.90 -6.07 -18.82
N LEU A 28 -13.02 -5.25 -17.79
CA LEU A 28 -14.04 -4.21 -17.70
C LEU A 28 -13.64 -2.91 -18.39
N SER A 29 -12.35 -2.60 -18.47
CA SER A 29 -11.90 -1.25 -18.85
C SER A 29 -10.57 -1.18 -19.61
N ASP A 30 -9.97 -2.31 -20.00
CA ASP A 30 -8.67 -2.37 -20.68
C ASP A 30 -7.57 -1.61 -19.89
N VAL A 31 -7.66 -1.70 -18.56
CA VAL A 31 -6.69 -1.10 -17.64
C VAL A 31 -5.70 -2.16 -17.22
N GLU A 32 -4.41 -1.89 -17.47
CA GLU A 32 -3.31 -2.77 -17.10
C GLU A 32 -2.91 -2.58 -15.64
N THR A 33 -2.55 -3.66 -14.95
CA THR A 33 -2.06 -3.58 -13.57
C THR A 33 -0.60 -4.00 -13.50
N VAL A 34 0.24 -3.13 -12.95
CA VAL A 34 1.65 -3.39 -12.69
C VAL A 34 1.83 -3.68 -11.21
N LEU A 35 2.37 -4.86 -10.90
CA LEU A 35 2.65 -5.29 -9.53
C LEU A 35 4.14 -5.09 -9.22
N LEU A 36 4.45 -4.44 -8.11
CA LEU A 36 5.81 -4.26 -7.60
C LEU A 36 5.97 -4.97 -6.26
N PHE A 37 7.07 -5.72 -6.10
CA PHE A 37 7.41 -6.32 -4.82
C PHE A 37 7.95 -5.26 -3.87
N THR A 38 7.43 -5.29 -2.64
CA THR A 38 7.90 -4.43 -1.55
C THR A 38 9.22 -4.98 -1.03
N GLU A 39 10.16 -4.09 -0.69
CA GLU A 39 11.40 -4.51 -0.03
C GLU A 39 11.10 -5.18 1.32
N PRO A 40 11.79 -6.26 1.69
CA PRO A 40 11.45 -7.06 2.88
C PRO A 40 11.33 -6.25 4.16
N HIS A 41 12.17 -5.21 4.34
CA HIS A 41 12.15 -4.38 5.55
C HIS A 41 10.92 -3.45 5.66
N TYR A 42 10.12 -3.31 4.59
CA TYR A 42 8.83 -2.59 4.63
C TYR A 42 7.62 -3.54 4.60
N ALA A 43 7.83 -4.86 4.45
CA ALA A 43 6.75 -5.82 4.27
C ALA A 43 5.81 -5.92 5.50
N ASP A 44 6.35 -5.70 6.70
CA ASP A 44 5.60 -5.79 7.96
C ASP A 44 4.80 -4.52 8.28
N ILE A 45 5.02 -3.43 7.53
CA ILE A 45 4.33 -2.17 7.77
C ILE A 45 2.93 -2.25 7.15
N SER A 46 1.91 -2.00 7.97
CA SER A 46 0.53 -1.85 7.50
C SER A 46 -0.20 -0.76 8.28
N SER A 47 -1.07 0.00 7.61
CA SER A 47 -1.85 1.06 8.27
C SER A 47 -2.76 0.50 9.36
N THR A 48 -3.22 -0.75 9.26
CA THR A 48 -4.02 -1.41 10.30
C THR A 48 -3.21 -1.55 11.58
N VAL A 49 -2.01 -2.14 11.50
CA VAL A 49 -1.12 -2.32 12.66
C VAL A 49 -0.68 -0.97 13.23
N VAL A 50 -0.33 0.00 12.38
CA VAL A 50 0.05 1.35 12.84
C VAL A 50 -1.09 2.04 13.59
N ARG A 51 -2.33 1.96 13.07
CA ARG A 51 -3.51 2.53 13.76
C ARG A 51 -3.83 1.81 15.06
N GLU A 52 -3.63 0.50 15.12
CA GLU A 52 -3.80 -0.29 16.33
C GLU A 52 -2.77 0.08 17.41
N LEU A 53 -1.49 0.22 17.04
CA LEU A 53 -0.43 0.70 17.94
C LEU A 53 -0.72 2.10 18.47
N LEU A 54 -1.19 3.01 17.61
CA LEU A 54 -1.65 4.34 18.02
C LEU A 54 -2.80 4.26 19.03
N SER A 55 -3.76 3.34 18.83
CA SER A 55 -4.89 3.16 19.77
C SER A 55 -4.44 2.67 21.14
N PHE A 56 -3.31 1.97 21.22
CA PHE A 56 -2.65 1.57 22.47
C PHE A 56 -1.66 2.60 23.03
N GLY A 57 -1.60 3.80 22.44
CA GLY A 57 -0.71 4.88 22.88
C GLY A 57 0.78 4.58 22.66
N LYS A 58 1.12 3.72 21.70
CA LYS A 58 2.52 3.44 21.33
C LYS A 58 3.05 4.48 20.36
N ASP A 59 4.34 4.76 20.45
CA ASP A 59 5.05 5.57 19.45
C ASP A 59 5.18 4.78 18.14
N VAL A 60 4.76 5.40 17.04
CA VAL A 60 4.78 4.83 15.68
C VAL A 60 5.64 5.64 14.71
N SER A 61 6.42 6.60 15.21
CA SER A 61 7.22 7.52 14.37
C SER A 61 8.15 6.80 13.41
N ALA A 62 8.66 5.62 13.77
CA ALA A 62 9.51 4.78 12.92
C ALA A 62 8.78 4.18 11.69
N PHE A 63 7.45 4.13 11.69
CA PHE A 63 6.64 3.57 10.59
C PHE A 63 6.07 4.64 9.66
N LEU A 64 6.32 5.91 9.95
CA LEU A 64 5.76 7.06 9.22
C LEU A 64 6.87 7.86 8.54
N PRO A 65 6.59 8.48 7.39
CA PRO A 65 7.51 9.45 6.83
C PRO A 65 7.70 10.60 7.83
N ALA A 66 8.92 11.13 7.91
CA ALA A 66 9.16 12.37 8.62
C ALA A 66 8.23 13.45 8.07
N ILE A 67 7.48 14.14 8.93
CA ILE A 67 6.64 15.25 8.50
C ILE A 67 7.59 16.41 8.18
N PRO A 68 7.74 16.84 6.91
CA PRO A 68 8.52 18.04 6.62
C PRO A 68 7.82 19.24 7.27
N ASN A 69 8.61 20.15 7.86
CA ASN A 69 8.15 21.31 8.62
C ASN A 69 7.20 22.28 7.87
N ASN A 70 6.95 22.06 6.57
CA ASN A 70 6.15 22.93 5.70
C ASN A 70 4.80 22.33 5.26
N ILE A 71 4.31 21.24 5.85
CA ILE A 71 2.95 20.76 5.55
C ILE A 71 1.95 21.57 6.39
N PRO A 72 0.96 22.25 5.77
CA PRO A 72 -0.09 22.92 6.52
C PRO A 72 -0.83 21.89 7.37
N LYS A 73 -0.83 22.08 8.69
CA LYS A 73 -1.66 21.29 9.60
C LYS A 73 -3.11 21.70 9.37
N THR A 74 -3.86 20.85 8.66
CA THR A 74 -5.33 20.89 8.60
C THR A 74 -5.96 20.71 9.96
#